data_AF-A0A921SRR0-F1
#
_entry.id   AF-A0A921SRR0-F1
#
_cell.length_a   1.000
_cell.length_b   1.000
_cell.length_c   1.000
_cell.angle_alpha   90.00
_cell.angle_beta   90.00
_cell.angle_gamma   90.00
#
_symmetry.space_group_name_H-M   'P 1'
#
loop_
_entity.id
_entity.type
_entity.pdbx_description
1 polymer ?
#
loop_
_entity_poly.entity_id
_entity_poly.type
_entity_poly.pdbx_seq_one_letter_code
_entity_poly.pdbx_strand_id
1 'polypeptide(L)'
;MKSLFPVLLAALLLSACTGETAASPAPSQPAPASSVQPSAVPPTPSASPEAPAWWEDISADDLPDTLSAAEDIEAGSGSLYRLAELPAQDIVLYGYGGDAGGILIAQGDVLTPFDQLYLSAEHPMLPQLRWEDLDGDGGEELAVIYLVSNSAGSSVFELHVYQPQPGGGWRDCGLRSDYYVPLLEDLLSFSYDHVENTVTIAAGTEKISAWYDGPSEPDGLAPVGNLVFFRCEDGAYTAVFGLQIAAGDASPVDIGTLTARVAYDGKSLALTDFQLTALGGV
;
A
#
# COMPACT_ATOMS: atom_id res chain seq x y z
N MET A 1 -39.69 -14.76 38.16
CA MET A 1 -40.57 -13.57 38.08
C MET A 1 -40.21 -12.88 36.77
N LYS A 2 -40.75 -13.29 35.61
CA LYS A 2 -42.01 -12.83 34.96
C LYS A 2 -42.17 -11.30 34.93
N SER A 3 -41.87 -10.70 33.78
CA SER A 3 -42.63 -9.57 33.22
C SER A 3 -42.40 -9.53 31.70
N LEU A 4 -43.49 -9.76 30.98
CA LEU A 4 -43.66 -9.82 29.53
C LEU A 4 -44.49 -8.61 29.09
N PHE A 5 -44.12 -7.99 27.94
CA PHE A 5 -44.97 -7.27 26.97
C PHE A 5 -45.70 -5.97 27.42
N PRO A 6 -46.14 -5.05 26.50
CA PRO A 6 -46.64 -5.34 25.15
C PRO A 6 -46.22 -4.44 23.97
N VAL A 7 -46.44 -5.06 22.81
CA VAL A 7 -46.61 -4.56 21.45
C VAL A 7 -47.75 -3.53 21.36
N LEU A 8 -47.62 -2.51 20.50
CA LEU A 8 -48.76 -1.81 19.91
C LEU A 8 -48.58 -1.68 18.40
N LEU A 9 -49.58 -2.19 17.67
CA LEU A 9 -49.76 -2.19 16.21
C LEU A 9 -51.16 -1.63 15.93
N ALA A 10 -51.28 -0.67 15.00
CA ALA A 10 -52.43 -0.35 14.12
C ALA A 10 -52.21 1.07 13.53
N ALA A 11 -52.05 1.36 12.23
CA ALA A 11 -52.74 1.00 10.98
C ALA A 11 -54.01 1.85 10.67
N LEU A 12 -54.15 2.21 9.36
CA LEU A 12 -55.35 2.55 8.56
C LEU A 12 -55.83 4.05 8.61
N LEU A 13 -56.12 4.82 7.52
CA LEU A 13 -56.64 4.64 6.12
C LEU A 13 -56.20 5.84 5.22
N LEU A 14 -55.87 5.75 3.92
CA LEU A 14 -56.61 5.46 2.65
C LEU A 14 -57.62 6.55 2.14
N SER A 15 -57.31 7.15 0.97
CA SER A 15 -58.18 7.57 -0.17
C SER A 15 -57.25 8.23 -1.25
N ALA A 16 -57.03 7.80 -2.50
CA ALA A 16 -57.87 7.39 -3.67
C ALA A 16 -58.84 8.51 -4.09
N CYS A 17 -59.01 9.02 -5.33
CA CYS A 17 -58.56 8.78 -6.72
C CYS A 17 -58.86 10.09 -7.51
N THR A 18 -58.16 10.51 -8.58
CA THR A 18 -58.36 10.30 -10.05
C THR A 18 -58.19 11.71 -10.67
N GLY A 19 -57.60 12.00 -11.83
CA GLY A 19 -56.96 11.29 -12.92
C GLY A 19 -57.03 12.23 -14.15
N GLU A 20 -55.98 12.38 -14.96
CA GLU A 20 -56.13 12.78 -16.36
C GLU A 20 -54.91 12.35 -17.19
N THR A 21 -55.21 11.71 -18.32
CA THR A 21 -54.29 11.03 -19.24
C THR A 21 -53.89 11.99 -20.36
N ALA A 22 -52.60 12.12 -20.67
CA ALA A 22 -52.16 12.70 -21.94
C ALA A 22 -50.89 12.01 -22.48
N ALA A 23 -51.09 11.41 -23.66
CA ALA A 23 -50.20 10.88 -24.70
C ALA A 23 -48.66 10.88 -24.50
N SER A 24 -48.11 9.68 -24.69
CA SER A 24 -46.69 9.35 -24.93
C SER A 24 -46.26 9.68 -26.37
N PRO A 25 -45.09 10.28 -26.62
CA PRO A 25 -44.42 10.20 -27.92
C PRO A 25 -43.46 8.99 -27.97
N ALA A 26 -43.42 8.35 -29.13
CA ALA A 26 -42.58 7.20 -29.45
C ALA A 26 -41.08 7.55 -29.54
N PRO A 27 -40.16 6.59 -29.31
CA PRO A 27 -38.73 6.85 -29.18
C PRO A 27 -38.05 7.21 -30.50
N SER A 28 -37.22 8.25 -30.47
CA SER A 28 -36.36 8.65 -31.58
C SER A 28 -35.17 7.69 -31.69
N GLN A 29 -35.04 7.06 -32.85
CA GLN A 29 -33.98 6.13 -33.22
C GLN A 29 -32.64 6.89 -33.42
N PRO A 30 -31.53 6.49 -32.77
CA PRO A 30 -30.22 7.04 -33.09
C PRO A 30 -29.70 6.53 -34.44
N ALA A 31 -29.01 7.42 -35.17
CA ALA A 31 -28.38 7.19 -36.47
C ALA A 31 -27.33 6.06 -36.42
N PRO A 32 -27.03 5.37 -37.54
CA PRO A 32 -26.10 4.26 -37.54
C PRO A 32 -24.67 4.73 -37.21
N ALA A 33 -24.02 4.00 -36.32
CA ALA A 33 -22.61 4.18 -35.99
C ALA A 33 -21.74 3.81 -37.19
N SER A 34 -20.94 4.76 -37.67
CA SER A 34 -19.83 4.48 -38.59
C SER A 34 -18.72 3.75 -37.82
N SER A 35 -18.68 2.43 -37.92
CA SER A 35 -17.53 1.62 -37.49
C SER A 35 -16.41 1.73 -38.52
N VAL A 36 -15.36 2.48 -38.21
CA VAL A 36 -14.06 2.36 -38.89
C VAL A 36 -13.19 1.45 -38.02
N GLN A 37 -13.09 0.18 -38.40
CA GLN A 37 -12.21 -0.79 -37.76
C GLN A 37 -10.82 -0.69 -38.40
N PRO A 38 -9.74 -0.43 -37.65
CA PRO A 38 -8.38 -0.61 -38.16
C PRO A 38 -8.10 -2.11 -38.32
N SER A 39 -7.74 -2.55 -39.53
CA SER A 39 -7.13 -3.86 -39.75
C SER A 39 -5.74 -3.88 -39.10
N ALA A 40 -5.66 -4.38 -37.87
CA ALA A 40 -4.39 -4.82 -37.29
C ALA A 40 -4.28 -6.33 -37.51
N VAL A 41 -3.38 -6.72 -38.41
CA VAL A 41 -2.88 -8.09 -38.47
C VAL A 41 -2.18 -8.36 -37.12
N PRO A 42 -2.56 -9.39 -36.35
CA PRO A 42 -1.86 -9.70 -35.11
C PRO A 42 -0.42 -10.10 -35.43
N PRO A 43 0.60 -9.60 -34.72
CA PRO A 43 1.96 -10.10 -34.88
C PRO A 43 1.97 -11.57 -34.46
N THR A 44 2.48 -12.42 -35.34
CA THR A 44 2.79 -13.82 -35.00
C THR A 44 3.80 -13.81 -33.84
N PRO A 45 3.54 -14.49 -32.70
CA PRO A 45 4.53 -14.61 -31.64
C PRO A 45 5.72 -15.41 -32.18
N SER A 46 6.88 -14.78 -32.24
CA SER A 46 8.14 -15.47 -32.48
C SER A 46 8.50 -16.20 -31.18
N ALA A 47 8.02 -17.43 -31.02
CA ALA A 47 8.39 -18.31 -29.91
C ALA A 47 9.84 -18.77 -30.08
N SER A 48 10.79 -17.90 -29.72
CA SER A 48 12.07 -18.41 -29.23
C SER A 48 11.77 -19.21 -27.95
N PRO A 49 12.42 -20.37 -27.72
CA PRO A 49 12.34 -21.01 -26.41
C PRO A 49 12.83 -20.00 -25.36
N GLU A 50 11.98 -19.65 -24.40
CA GLU A 50 12.42 -18.93 -23.22
C GLU A 50 13.50 -19.78 -22.55
N ALA A 51 14.66 -19.18 -22.28
CA ALA A 51 15.64 -19.83 -21.44
C ALA A 51 14.98 -20.13 -20.08
N PRO A 52 15.31 -21.27 -19.44
CA PRO A 52 14.80 -21.57 -18.10
C PRO A 52 15.12 -20.41 -17.17
N ALA A 53 14.20 -20.12 -16.26
CA ALA A 53 14.39 -19.00 -15.37
C ALA A 53 15.56 -19.28 -14.42
N TRP A 54 16.35 -18.26 -14.09
CA TRP A 54 17.63 -18.46 -13.38
C TRP A 54 17.48 -19.14 -12.01
N TRP A 55 16.30 -19.03 -11.39
CA TRP A 55 15.97 -19.64 -10.11
C TRP A 55 15.57 -21.12 -10.22
N GLU A 56 15.23 -21.62 -11.41
CA GLU A 56 14.85 -23.02 -11.61
C GLU A 56 16.03 -23.98 -11.46
N ASP A 57 17.26 -23.48 -11.62
CA ASP A 57 18.49 -24.24 -11.42
C ASP A 57 18.99 -24.18 -9.96
N ILE A 58 18.33 -23.42 -9.08
CA ILE A 58 18.71 -23.30 -7.67
C ILE A 58 18.15 -24.49 -6.90
N SER A 59 19.05 -25.22 -6.25
CA SER A 59 18.69 -26.26 -5.29
C SER A 59 18.77 -25.76 -3.84
N ALA A 60 18.19 -26.52 -2.92
CA ALA A 60 18.30 -26.21 -1.49
C ALA A 60 19.75 -26.14 -1.00
N ASP A 61 20.68 -26.86 -1.63
CA ASP A 61 22.11 -26.85 -1.30
C ASP A 61 22.82 -25.55 -1.74
N ASP A 62 22.22 -24.80 -2.67
CA ASP A 62 22.77 -23.51 -3.15
C ASP A 62 22.30 -22.33 -2.29
N LEU A 63 21.31 -22.55 -1.41
CA LEU A 63 20.74 -21.50 -0.57
C LEU A 63 21.59 -21.29 0.70
N PRO A 64 21.87 -20.03 1.08
CA PRO A 64 22.54 -19.75 2.36
C PRO A 64 21.73 -20.29 3.54
N ASP A 65 22.41 -20.95 4.48
CA ASP A 65 21.80 -21.51 5.69
C ASP A 65 21.86 -20.56 6.89
N THR A 66 22.78 -19.59 6.88
CA THR A 66 22.91 -18.57 7.93
C THR A 66 22.24 -17.25 7.53
N LEU A 67 21.57 -16.62 8.49
CA LEU A 67 21.06 -15.25 8.34
C LEU A 67 22.20 -14.29 7.96
N SER A 68 22.00 -13.49 6.91
CA SER A 68 22.98 -12.51 6.46
C SER A 68 22.94 -11.26 7.34
N ALA A 69 24.11 -10.70 7.67
CA ALA A 69 24.19 -9.40 8.30
C ALA A 69 23.83 -8.30 7.29
N ALA A 70 23.16 -7.23 7.73
CA ALA A 70 22.71 -6.17 6.82
C ALA A 70 23.90 -5.50 6.10
N GLU A 71 25.04 -5.39 6.78
CA GLU A 71 26.28 -4.82 6.26
C GLU A 71 26.92 -5.69 5.16
N ASP A 72 26.76 -7.01 5.24
CA ASP A 72 27.28 -7.93 4.22
C ASP A 72 26.48 -7.84 2.92
N ILE A 73 25.17 -7.55 3.05
CA ILE A 73 24.26 -7.32 1.93
C ILE A 73 24.59 -5.97 1.26
N GLU A 74 24.77 -4.90 2.06
CA GLU A 74 25.22 -3.59 1.57
C GLU A 74 26.53 -3.68 0.79
N ALA A 75 27.48 -4.48 1.28
CA ALA A 75 28.77 -4.68 0.64
C ALA A 75 28.68 -5.50 -0.67
N GLY A 76 27.54 -6.11 -0.99
CA GLY A 76 27.35 -6.89 -2.21
C GLY A 76 28.23 -8.15 -2.26
N SER A 77 28.52 -8.74 -1.09
CA SER A 77 29.52 -9.81 -0.93
C SER A 77 29.08 -11.20 -1.42
N GLY A 78 27.78 -11.40 -1.70
CA GLY A 78 27.16 -12.66 -2.09
C GLY A 78 26.15 -12.54 -3.25
N SER A 79 25.77 -13.68 -3.82
CA SER A 79 24.74 -13.76 -4.87
C SER A 79 23.32 -13.89 -4.30
N LEU A 80 23.20 -14.50 -3.11
CA LEU A 80 21.96 -14.70 -2.36
C LEU A 80 22.23 -14.39 -0.90
N TYR A 81 21.25 -13.78 -0.24
CA TYR A 81 21.31 -13.42 1.17
C TYR A 81 20.08 -13.94 1.88
N ARG A 82 20.26 -14.61 3.02
CA ARG A 82 19.14 -15.05 3.84
C ARG A 82 18.69 -13.88 4.70
N LEU A 83 17.47 -13.38 4.46
CA LEU A 83 16.97 -12.14 5.04
C LEU A 83 16.17 -12.37 6.32
N ALA A 84 15.36 -13.43 6.36
CA ALA A 84 14.52 -13.78 7.50
C ALA A 84 13.94 -15.20 7.34
N GLU A 85 13.35 -15.74 8.41
CA GLU A 85 12.67 -17.03 8.39
C GLU A 85 11.46 -17.08 9.31
N LEU A 86 10.51 -17.95 8.98
CA LEU A 86 9.43 -18.40 9.85
C LEU A 86 9.48 -19.94 9.92
N PRO A 87 10.25 -20.50 10.87
CA PRO A 87 10.53 -21.95 10.91
C PRO A 87 9.29 -22.82 11.10
N ALA A 88 8.26 -22.32 11.79
CA ALA A 88 7.02 -23.06 12.03
C ALA A 88 6.19 -23.26 10.74
N GLN A 89 6.38 -22.38 9.76
CA GLN A 89 5.72 -22.41 8.46
C GLN A 89 6.62 -22.96 7.34
N ASP A 90 7.86 -23.33 7.69
CA ASP A 90 8.92 -23.72 6.74
C ASP A 90 9.16 -22.65 5.67
N ILE A 91 9.08 -21.37 6.05
CA ILE A 91 9.29 -20.24 5.14
C ILE A 91 10.65 -19.60 5.39
N VAL A 92 11.41 -19.37 4.31
CA VAL A 92 12.64 -18.58 4.34
C VAL A 92 12.58 -17.53 3.25
N LEU A 93 12.94 -16.29 3.61
CA LEU A 93 13.01 -15.17 2.69
C LEU A 93 14.48 -14.91 2.34
N TYR A 94 14.77 -14.88 1.04
CA TYR A 94 16.08 -14.56 0.51
C TYR A 94 16.03 -13.28 -0.33
N GLY A 95 17.15 -12.56 -0.41
CA GLY A 95 17.39 -11.45 -1.33
C GLY A 95 18.42 -11.85 -2.38
N TYR A 96 18.24 -11.41 -3.62
CA TYR A 96 19.19 -11.58 -4.71
C TYR A 96 19.36 -10.27 -5.47
N GLY A 97 20.54 -10.05 -6.05
CA GLY A 97 20.83 -8.84 -6.82
C GLY A 97 20.83 -7.56 -5.97
N GLY A 98 21.69 -6.60 -6.32
CA GLY A 98 21.72 -5.28 -5.68
C GLY A 98 20.55 -4.40 -6.17
N ASP A 99 20.86 -3.26 -6.78
CA ASP A 99 19.87 -2.24 -7.21
C ASP A 99 18.79 -2.71 -8.21
N ALA A 100 19.03 -3.84 -8.91
CA ALA A 100 18.07 -4.48 -9.83
C ALA A 100 17.64 -5.87 -9.32
N GLY A 101 17.74 -6.06 -8.00
CA GLY A 101 17.47 -7.31 -7.31
C GLY A 101 16.01 -7.60 -7.05
N GLY A 102 15.80 -8.63 -6.25
CA GLY A 102 14.49 -9.11 -5.86
C GLY A 102 14.59 -10.00 -4.63
N ILE A 103 13.45 -10.59 -4.28
CA ILE A 103 13.36 -11.55 -3.20
C ILE A 103 12.96 -12.91 -3.72
N LEU A 104 13.39 -13.95 -3.01
CA LEU A 104 13.04 -15.34 -3.28
C LEU A 104 12.41 -15.92 -2.02
N ILE A 105 11.15 -16.33 -2.11
CA ILE A 105 10.47 -17.05 -1.04
C ILE A 105 10.71 -18.53 -1.25
N ALA A 106 11.33 -19.18 -0.26
CA ALA A 106 11.41 -20.62 -0.17
C ALA A 106 10.37 -21.13 0.83
N GLN A 107 9.55 -22.09 0.39
CA GLN A 107 8.66 -22.86 1.27
C GLN A 107 8.75 -24.35 0.93
N GLY A 108 9.40 -25.13 1.80
CA GLY A 108 9.83 -26.49 1.47
C GLY A 108 10.68 -26.50 0.20
N ASP A 109 10.29 -27.32 -0.78
CA ASP A 109 10.98 -27.42 -2.08
C ASP A 109 10.53 -26.36 -3.12
N VAL A 110 9.59 -25.48 -2.75
CA VAL A 110 9.04 -24.48 -3.67
C VAL A 110 9.77 -23.16 -3.52
N LEU A 111 10.35 -22.68 -4.63
CA LEU A 111 10.99 -21.37 -4.73
C LEU A 111 10.11 -20.44 -5.57
N THR A 112 9.86 -19.22 -5.11
CA THR A 112 9.09 -18.21 -5.85
C THR A 112 9.79 -16.85 -5.82
N PRO A 113 10.27 -16.35 -6.97
CA PRO A 113 10.94 -15.06 -7.04
C PRO A 113 9.97 -13.89 -7.21
N PHE A 114 10.40 -12.71 -6.78
CA PHE A 114 9.73 -11.44 -7.02
C PHE A 114 10.76 -10.34 -7.27
N ASP A 115 10.63 -9.66 -8.40
CA ASP A 115 11.46 -8.50 -8.72
C ASP A 115 10.92 -7.28 -7.96
N GLN A 116 11.63 -6.90 -6.90
CA GLN A 116 11.29 -5.79 -6.03
C GLN A 116 12.50 -5.32 -5.23
N LEU A 117 12.48 -4.05 -4.81
CA LEU A 117 13.44 -3.57 -3.84
C LEU A 117 13.13 -4.16 -2.46
N TYR A 118 14.15 -4.61 -1.75
CA TYR A 118 14.00 -5.26 -0.44
C TYR A 118 14.93 -4.69 0.63
N LEU A 119 15.77 -3.72 0.25
CA LEU A 119 16.77 -3.12 1.12
C LEU A 119 17.09 -1.70 0.68
N SER A 120 17.32 -0.79 1.63
CA SER A 120 17.87 0.53 1.35
C SER A 120 19.38 0.46 1.10
N ALA A 121 19.87 1.29 0.18
CA ALA A 121 21.31 1.37 -0.13
C ALA A 121 22.13 1.94 1.03
N GLU A 122 21.54 2.86 1.82
CA GLU A 122 22.17 3.41 3.02
C GLU A 122 21.48 2.87 4.27
N HIS A 123 22.26 2.50 5.29
CA HIS A 123 21.76 2.02 6.59
C HIS A 123 20.63 0.98 6.47
N PRO A 124 20.92 -0.18 5.85
CA PRO A 124 19.92 -1.21 5.58
C PRO A 124 19.33 -1.82 6.86
N MET A 125 18.10 -2.29 6.76
CA MET A 125 17.43 -3.05 7.81
C MET A 125 16.81 -4.32 7.22
N LEU A 126 16.99 -5.45 7.91
CA LEU A 126 16.40 -6.72 7.50
C LEU A 126 14.85 -6.65 7.54
N PRO A 127 14.16 -7.35 6.63
CA PRO A 127 12.70 -7.34 6.56
C PRO A 127 12.05 -7.97 7.81
N GLN A 128 10.83 -7.51 8.13
CA GLN A 128 10.03 -8.06 9.22
C GLN A 128 8.91 -8.94 8.65
N LEU A 129 8.83 -10.19 9.10
CA LEU A 129 7.86 -11.19 8.61
C LEU A 129 6.76 -11.42 9.63
N ARG A 130 5.53 -11.58 9.16
CA ARG A 130 4.39 -12.10 9.94
C ARG A 130 3.55 -13.06 9.11
N TRP A 131 2.97 -14.05 9.78
CA TRP A 131 2.08 -15.07 9.21
C TRP A 131 0.70 -14.92 9.84
N GLU A 132 -0.22 -14.29 9.13
CA GLU A 132 -1.49 -13.80 9.68
C GLU A 132 -2.60 -13.90 8.62
N ASP A 133 -3.83 -14.22 9.05
CA ASP A 133 -5.04 -14.18 8.22
C ASP A 133 -5.50 -12.72 8.07
N LEU A 134 -5.12 -12.08 6.96
CA LEU A 134 -5.30 -10.64 6.75
C LEU A 134 -6.62 -10.30 6.08
N ASP A 135 -7.16 -11.19 5.25
CA ASP A 135 -8.43 -10.99 4.54
C ASP A 135 -9.64 -11.64 5.25
N GLY A 136 -9.39 -12.45 6.27
CA GLY A 136 -10.41 -13.10 7.09
C GLY A 136 -11.01 -14.36 6.44
N ASP A 137 -10.36 -14.95 5.44
CA ASP A 137 -10.81 -16.17 4.79
C ASP A 137 -10.44 -17.46 5.55
N GLY A 138 -9.61 -17.33 6.61
CA GLY A 138 -9.16 -18.40 7.47
C GLY A 138 -7.87 -19.10 7.01
N GLY A 139 -7.34 -18.74 5.84
CA GLY A 139 -5.96 -18.98 5.45
C GLY A 139 -5.09 -17.81 5.89
N GLU A 140 -3.82 -18.08 6.18
CA GLU A 140 -2.88 -17.01 6.51
C GLU A 140 -2.04 -16.60 5.29
N GLU A 141 -1.66 -15.32 5.28
CA GLU A 141 -0.73 -14.73 4.33
C GLU A 141 0.61 -14.39 4.99
N LEU A 142 1.65 -14.29 4.16
CA LEU A 142 2.94 -13.75 4.59
C LEU A 142 2.95 -12.23 4.39
N ALA A 143 2.90 -11.48 5.48
CA ALA A 143 3.13 -10.05 5.48
C ALA A 143 4.62 -9.74 5.69
N VAL A 144 5.20 -8.90 4.83
CA VAL A 144 6.59 -8.48 4.92
C VAL A 144 6.71 -6.97 4.83
N ILE A 145 7.44 -6.38 5.78
CA ILE A 145 7.79 -4.97 5.77
C ILE A 145 9.27 -4.83 5.38
N TYR A 146 9.53 -4.11 4.29
CA TYR A 146 10.87 -3.83 3.75
C TYR A 146 11.24 -2.37 3.97
N LEU A 147 12.46 -2.06 4.42
CA LEU A 147 13.02 -0.71 4.33
C LEU A 147 13.60 -0.55 2.92
N VAL A 148 12.97 0.25 2.07
CA VAL A 148 13.36 0.39 0.66
C VAL A 148 14.10 1.69 0.36
N SER A 149 13.92 2.72 1.18
CA SER A 149 14.70 3.96 1.11
C SER A 149 15.00 4.47 2.50
N ASN A 150 16.25 4.88 2.73
CA ASN A 150 16.67 5.49 3.97
C ASN A 150 17.76 6.51 3.65
N SER A 151 17.50 7.78 3.93
CA SER A 151 18.44 8.89 3.73
C SER A 151 18.03 10.07 4.60
N ALA A 152 18.81 11.15 4.58
CA ALA A 152 18.48 12.36 5.34
C ALA A 152 17.10 12.92 4.90
N GLY A 153 16.11 12.87 5.80
CA GLY A 153 14.75 13.35 5.53
C GLY A 153 13.86 12.37 4.76
N SER A 154 14.33 11.14 4.50
CA SER A 154 13.51 10.10 3.88
C SER A 154 13.72 8.74 4.57
N SER A 155 12.64 8.10 4.96
CA SER A 155 12.64 6.72 5.46
C SER A 155 11.34 6.10 5.00
N VAL A 156 11.45 5.21 4.01
CA VAL A 156 10.31 4.62 3.32
C VAL A 156 10.35 3.13 3.50
N PHE A 157 9.36 2.64 4.22
CA PHE A 157 9.05 1.23 4.27
C PHE A 157 7.97 0.89 3.24
N GLU A 158 8.02 -0.32 2.70
CA GLU A 158 6.97 -0.91 1.88
C GLU A 158 6.41 -2.15 2.58
N LEU A 159 5.08 -2.29 2.56
CA LEU A 159 4.38 -3.47 3.03
C LEU A 159 3.98 -4.32 1.84
N HIS A 160 4.37 -5.59 1.86
CA HIS A 160 3.95 -6.60 0.90
C HIS A 160 3.18 -7.70 1.59
N VAL A 161 2.12 -8.18 0.94
CA VAL A 161 1.36 -9.36 1.33
C VAL A 161 1.53 -10.41 0.25
N TYR A 162 2.15 -11.53 0.60
CA TYR A 162 2.31 -12.67 -0.29
C TYR A 162 1.22 -13.71 0.01
N GLN A 163 0.36 -13.94 -0.98
CA GLN A 163 -0.72 -14.91 -0.92
C GLN A 163 -0.28 -16.27 -1.48
N PRO A 164 -0.33 -17.35 -0.70
CA PRO A 164 -0.17 -18.71 -1.24
C PRO A 164 -1.18 -18.99 -2.35
N GLN A 165 -0.73 -19.57 -3.46
CA GLN A 165 -1.61 -19.89 -4.59
C GLN A 165 -2.00 -21.37 -4.65
N PRO A 166 -3.23 -21.70 -5.08
CA PRO A 166 -3.60 -23.09 -5.37
C PRO A 166 -2.71 -23.66 -6.47
N GLY A 167 -1.92 -24.69 -6.16
CA GLY A 167 -0.94 -25.28 -7.07
C GLY A 167 0.52 -24.98 -6.73
N GLY A 168 0.76 -24.23 -5.64
CA GLY A 168 2.08 -23.87 -5.17
C GLY A 168 2.49 -22.46 -5.60
N GLY A 169 3.52 -21.94 -4.95
CA GLY A 169 4.02 -20.59 -5.15
C GLY A 169 3.13 -19.52 -4.53
N TRP A 170 3.44 -18.28 -4.87
CA TRP A 170 2.95 -17.09 -4.17
C TRP A 170 2.54 -16.01 -5.16
N ARG A 171 1.65 -15.12 -4.73
CA ARG A 171 1.30 -13.88 -5.42
C ARG A 171 1.63 -12.70 -4.54
N ASP A 172 2.43 -11.77 -5.05
CA ASP A 172 2.73 -10.50 -4.37
C ASP A 172 1.57 -9.50 -4.50
N CYS A 173 1.35 -8.77 -3.41
CA CYS A 173 0.56 -7.55 -3.38
C CYS A 173 1.28 -6.53 -2.49
N GLY A 174 1.95 -5.56 -3.12
CA GLY A 174 2.67 -4.49 -2.44
C GLY A 174 1.87 -3.19 -2.33
N LEU A 175 1.98 -2.51 -1.19
CA LEU A 175 1.53 -1.14 -1.02
C LEU A 175 2.71 -0.18 -1.30
N ARG A 176 2.77 0.30 -2.54
CA ARG A 176 3.90 1.04 -3.11
C ARG A 176 3.59 2.52 -3.36
N SER A 177 4.63 3.32 -3.52
CA SER A 177 4.53 4.78 -3.65
C SER A 177 3.76 5.23 -4.90
N ASP A 178 3.84 4.50 -5.99
CA ASP A 178 3.06 4.73 -7.22
C ASP A 178 1.54 4.65 -7.01
N TYR A 179 1.10 3.88 -6.01
CA TYR A 179 -0.29 3.84 -5.58
C TYR A 179 -0.65 4.95 -4.59
N TYR A 180 0.07 5.05 -3.46
CA TYR A 180 -0.38 5.92 -2.38
C TYR A 180 -0.01 7.40 -2.58
N VAL A 181 1.08 7.74 -3.27
CA VAL A 181 1.49 9.15 -3.42
C VAL A 181 0.41 9.96 -4.16
N PRO A 182 -0.09 9.55 -5.34
CA PRO A 182 -1.16 10.29 -6.01
C PRO A 182 -2.44 10.38 -5.17
N LEU A 183 -2.78 9.31 -4.45
CA LEU A 183 -3.93 9.29 -3.55
C LEU A 183 -3.80 10.36 -2.45
N LEU A 184 -2.61 10.45 -1.84
CA LEU A 184 -2.33 11.41 -0.77
C LEU A 184 -2.26 12.84 -1.27
N GLU A 185 -1.69 13.08 -2.45
CA GLU A 185 -1.67 14.39 -3.11
C GLU A 185 -3.08 14.90 -3.40
N ASP A 186 -4.00 14.03 -3.83
CA ASP A 186 -5.41 14.38 -4.05
C ASP A 186 -6.17 14.60 -2.73
N LEU A 187 -5.81 13.87 -1.67
CA LEU A 187 -6.48 13.91 -0.37
C LEU A 187 -6.10 15.16 0.44
N LEU A 188 -4.82 15.55 0.41
CA LEU A 188 -4.24 16.56 1.29
C LEU A 188 -4.33 17.95 0.69
N SER A 189 -4.63 18.92 1.55
CA SER A 189 -4.57 20.34 1.18
C SER A 189 -3.83 21.14 2.24
N PHE A 190 -3.18 22.20 1.79
CA PHE A 190 -2.38 23.10 2.62
C PHE A 190 -2.91 24.53 2.54
N SER A 191 -2.88 25.23 3.66
CA SER A 191 -3.11 26.67 3.71
C SER A 191 -2.24 27.32 4.80
N TYR A 192 -1.94 28.60 4.61
CA TYR A 192 -1.14 29.38 5.54
C TYR A 192 -1.82 30.73 5.79
N ASP A 193 -1.99 31.06 7.07
CA ASP A 193 -2.48 32.37 7.52
C ASP A 193 -1.28 33.22 7.95
N HIS A 194 -0.99 34.28 7.18
CA HIS A 194 0.12 35.19 7.45
C HIS A 194 -0.09 36.08 8.68
N VAL A 195 -1.34 36.31 9.09
CA VAL A 195 -1.67 37.17 10.24
C VAL A 195 -1.42 36.41 11.53
N GLU A 196 -1.92 35.17 11.59
CA GLU A 196 -1.79 34.29 12.76
C GLU A 196 -0.52 33.43 12.69
N ASN A 197 0.25 33.53 11.60
CA ASN A 197 1.47 32.74 11.34
C ASN A 197 1.23 31.24 11.56
N THR A 198 0.12 30.73 11.01
CA THR A 198 -0.41 29.39 11.27
C THR A 198 -0.53 28.61 9.97
N VAL A 199 0.05 27.42 9.92
CA VAL A 199 -0.17 26.46 8.84
C VAL A 199 -1.33 25.55 9.19
N THR A 200 -2.12 25.19 8.18
CA THR A 200 -3.21 24.22 8.30
C THR A 200 -3.11 23.18 7.20
N ILE A 201 -3.13 21.92 7.60
CA ILE A 201 -3.26 20.78 6.70
C ILE A 201 -4.63 20.16 6.90
N ALA A 202 -5.33 19.87 5.80
CA ALA A 202 -6.60 19.16 5.85
C ALA A 202 -6.56 17.90 4.96
N ALA A 203 -7.26 16.87 5.40
CA ALA A 203 -7.48 15.60 4.71
C ALA A 203 -8.98 15.30 4.75
N GLY A 204 -9.71 15.61 3.67
CA GLY A 204 -11.17 15.54 3.67
C GLY A 204 -11.80 16.47 4.72
N THR A 205 -12.44 15.90 5.74
CA THR A 205 -13.06 16.66 6.85
C THR A 205 -12.13 16.86 8.04
N GLU A 206 -11.03 16.12 8.13
CA GLU A 206 -10.04 16.25 9.18
C GLU A 206 -9.10 17.42 8.90
N LYS A 207 -8.65 18.09 9.96
CA LYS A 207 -7.64 19.14 9.85
C LYS A 207 -6.78 19.23 11.09
N ILE A 208 -5.53 19.60 10.88
CA ILE A 208 -4.61 20.03 11.93
C ILE A 208 -4.11 21.43 11.59
N SER A 209 -3.93 22.24 12.63
CA SER A 209 -3.36 23.58 12.51
C SER A 209 -2.28 23.73 13.56
N ALA A 210 -1.19 24.40 13.21
CA ALA A 210 -0.10 24.68 14.12
C ALA A 210 0.56 26.01 13.79
N TRP A 211 1.05 26.68 14.83
CA TRP A 211 1.88 27.86 14.65
C TRP A 211 3.19 27.46 13.95
N TYR A 212 3.61 28.25 12.98
CA TYR A 212 4.71 27.90 12.09
C TYR A 212 6.00 28.64 12.46
N ASP A 213 6.99 27.91 12.96
CA ASP A 213 8.31 28.44 13.35
C ASP A 213 9.41 28.13 12.32
N GLY A 214 9.06 28.15 11.04
CA GLY A 214 10.03 27.84 10.00
C GLY A 214 10.97 29.02 9.68
N PRO A 215 12.07 28.73 8.96
CA PRO A 215 13.13 29.71 8.69
C PRO A 215 12.71 30.83 7.74
N SER A 216 11.68 30.59 6.94
CA SER A 216 11.05 31.54 6.03
C SER A 216 9.58 31.17 5.84
N GLU A 217 8.83 32.02 5.15
CA GLU A 217 7.46 31.75 4.74
C GLU A 217 7.32 30.35 4.09
N PRO A 218 6.27 29.58 4.42
CA PRO A 218 6.12 28.23 3.89
C PRO A 218 5.66 28.27 2.43
N ASP A 219 6.31 27.48 1.59
CA ASP A 219 5.93 27.32 0.17
C ASP A 219 4.72 26.38 0.02
N GLY A 220 4.57 25.45 0.96
CA GLY A 220 3.51 24.44 0.93
C GLY A 220 3.86 23.18 1.70
N LEU A 221 3.05 22.15 1.46
CA LEU A 221 3.39 20.80 1.90
C LEU A 221 4.60 20.28 1.11
N ALA A 222 5.59 19.73 1.80
CA ALA A 222 6.68 19.00 1.15
C ALA A 222 6.13 17.73 0.46
N PRO A 223 6.86 17.13 -0.49
CA PRO A 223 6.40 15.92 -1.16
C PRO A 223 6.07 14.80 -0.15
N VAL A 224 4.87 14.24 -0.29
CA VAL A 224 4.38 13.15 0.54
C VAL A 224 5.01 11.82 0.12
N GLY A 225 5.04 10.85 1.04
CA GLY A 225 5.63 9.54 0.77
C GLY A 225 7.14 9.44 1.02
N ASN A 226 7.79 10.51 1.49
CA ASN A 226 9.20 10.45 1.90
C ASN A 226 9.41 9.81 3.27
N LEU A 227 8.40 9.86 4.13
CA LEU A 227 8.41 9.29 5.48
C LEU A 227 7.22 8.34 5.60
N VAL A 228 7.46 7.03 5.47
CA VAL A 228 6.41 6.00 5.45
C VAL A 228 6.83 4.86 6.36
N PHE A 229 5.98 4.56 7.34
CA PHE A 229 6.19 3.47 8.29
C PHE A 229 4.91 2.64 8.43
N PHE A 230 5.05 1.40 8.88
CA PHE A 230 3.93 0.54 9.20
C PHE A 230 3.94 0.15 10.67
N ARG A 231 2.78 0.22 11.31
CA ARG A 231 2.53 -0.34 12.63
C ARG A 231 1.63 -1.54 12.47
N CYS A 232 1.91 -2.61 13.20
CA CYS A 232 1.03 -3.76 13.33
C CYS A 232 0.68 -3.92 14.81
N GLU A 233 -0.61 -3.82 15.13
CA GLU A 233 -1.18 -4.01 16.46
C GLU A 233 -2.37 -4.96 16.32
N ASP A 234 -2.37 -6.06 17.08
CA ASP A 234 -3.43 -7.07 17.07
C ASP A 234 -3.84 -7.58 15.66
N GLY A 235 -2.85 -7.75 14.76
CA GLY A 235 -3.07 -8.20 13.37
C GLY A 235 -3.61 -7.12 12.43
N ALA A 236 -3.77 -5.88 12.90
CA ALA A 236 -4.19 -4.76 12.08
C ALA A 236 -3.00 -3.88 11.70
N TYR A 237 -2.87 -3.61 10.39
CA TYR A 237 -1.82 -2.76 9.85
C TYR A 237 -2.29 -1.32 9.71
N THR A 238 -1.45 -0.39 10.17
CA THR A 238 -1.63 1.06 10.00
C THR A 238 -0.43 1.63 9.26
N ALA A 239 -0.68 2.25 8.11
CA ALA A 239 0.31 3.06 7.41
C ALA A 239 0.42 4.42 8.10
N VAL A 240 1.64 4.90 8.28
CA VAL A 240 1.96 6.19 8.92
C VAL A 240 2.79 7.01 7.94
N PHE A 241 2.24 8.14 7.52
CA PHE A 241 2.88 9.10 6.63
C PHE A 241 3.32 10.33 7.42
N GLY A 242 4.61 10.65 7.39
CA GLY A 242 5.11 11.91 7.92
C GLY A 242 4.70 13.08 7.04
N LEU A 243 4.25 14.17 7.65
CA LEU A 243 3.88 15.39 6.97
C LEU A 243 4.88 16.49 7.34
N GLN A 244 5.38 17.17 6.32
CA GLN A 244 6.39 18.22 6.47
C GLN A 244 6.02 19.44 5.64
N ILE A 245 6.45 20.61 6.09
CA ILE A 245 6.28 21.88 5.39
C ILE A 245 7.59 22.27 4.71
N ALA A 246 7.53 22.60 3.44
CA ALA A 246 8.66 23.12 2.67
C ALA A 246 8.71 24.66 2.77
N ALA A 247 9.92 25.21 2.81
CA ALA A 247 10.15 26.67 2.91
C ALA A 247 11.51 27.06 2.32
N GLY A 248 11.50 27.57 1.10
CA GLY A 248 12.68 27.90 0.32
C GLY A 248 13.62 26.70 0.19
N ASP A 249 14.91 26.96 0.34
CA ASP A 249 15.97 25.95 0.27
C ASP A 249 16.27 25.30 1.65
N ALA A 250 15.45 25.55 2.67
CA ALA A 250 15.66 24.99 3.99
C ALA A 250 15.16 23.53 4.09
N SER A 251 15.67 22.81 5.10
CA SER A 251 15.14 21.48 5.43
C SER A 251 13.65 21.56 5.80
N PRO A 252 12.81 20.63 5.32
CA PRO A 252 11.40 20.60 5.67
C PRO A 252 11.18 20.51 7.18
N VAL A 253 10.12 21.18 7.65
CA VAL A 253 9.72 21.20 9.06
C VAL A 253 8.61 20.19 9.29
N ASP A 254 8.83 19.23 10.19
CA ASP A 254 7.81 18.25 10.60
C ASP A 254 6.62 18.96 11.27
N ILE A 255 5.41 18.61 10.86
CA ILE A 255 4.19 19.26 11.37
C ILE A 255 3.16 18.26 11.92
N GLY A 256 3.17 17.03 11.42
CA GLY A 256 2.18 16.05 11.78
C GLY A 256 2.43 14.70 11.12
N THR A 257 1.49 13.79 11.38
CA THR A 257 1.39 12.53 10.65
C THR A 257 -0.03 12.35 10.14
N LEU A 258 -0.14 11.73 8.97
CA LEU A 258 -1.38 11.14 8.48
C LEU A 258 -1.28 9.63 8.69
N THR A 259 -2.25 9.03 9.37
CA THR A 259 -2.35 7.58 9.50
C THR A 259 -3.51 7.05 8.70
N ALA A 260 -3.40 5.84 8.17
CA ALA A 260 -4.46 5.15 7.47
C ALA A 260 -4.45 3.67 7.81
N ARG A 261 -5.62 3.06 7.94
CA ARG A 261 -5.75 1.62 8.06
C ARG A 261 -5.44 0.96 6.72
N VAL A 262 -4.59 -0.06 6.75
CA VAL A 262 -4.35 -0.91 5.59
C VAL A 262 -5.37 -2.04 5.61
N ALA A 263 -6.12 -2.18 4.52
CA ALA A 263 -7.07 -3.26 4.30
C ALA A 263 -6.58 -4.15 3.17
N TYR A 264 -6.65 -5.46 3.36
CA TYR A 264 -6.37 -6.47 2.35
C TYR A 264 -7.63 -7.28 2.07
N ASP A 265 -7.96 -7.49 0.79
CA ASP A 265 -9.18 -8.19 0.37
C ASP A 265 -8.92 -9.54 -0.31
N GLY A 266 -7.73 -10.12 -0.08
CA GLY A 266 -7.28 -11.34 -0.74
C GLY A 266 -6.73 -11.10 -2.15
N LYS A 267 -6.71 -9.84 -2.64
CA LYS A 267 -6.20 -9.48 -3.97
C LYS A 267 -5.40 -8.20 -3.99
N SER A 268 -5.86 -7.18 -3.27
CA SER A 268 -5.34 -5.82 -3.32
C SER A 268 -5.25 -5.22 -1.92
N LEU A 269 -4.31 -4.29 -1.74
CA LEU A 269 -4.19 -3.46 -0.56
C LEU A 269 -4.85 -2.11 -0.81
N ALA A 270 -5.55 -1.60 0.20
CA ALA A 270 -6.18 -0.29 0.16
C ALA A 270 -5.91 0.48 1.45
N LEU A 271 -5.88 1.81 1.33
CA LEU A 271 -5.79 2.72 2.47
C LEU A 271 -7.17 3.28 2.81
N THR A 272 -7.55 3.19 4.08
CA THR A 272 -8.87 3.60 4.59
C THR A 272 -8.72 4.33 5.93
N ASP A 273 -9.80 4.94 6.41
CA ASP A 273 -9.88 5.55 7.75
C ASP A 273 -8.73 6.54 8.06
N PHE A 274 -8.52 7.50 7.15
CA PHE A 274 -7.48 8.52 7.28
C PHE A 274 -7.66 9.39 8.53
N GLN A 275 -6.60 9.58 9.30
CA GLN A 275 -6.58 10.42 10.51
C GLN A 275 -5.35 11.31 10.54
N LEU A 276 -5.54 12.60 10.83
CA LEU A 276 -4.45 13.56 11.00
C LEU A 276 -4.11 13.72 12.49
N THR A 277 -2.82 13.75 12.79
CA THR A 277 -2.30 14.04 14.15
C THR A 277 -1.19 15.08 14.05
N ALA A 278 -1.27 16.15 14.84
CA ALA A 278 -0.19 17.13 14.92
C ALA A 278 0.95 16.62 15.80
N LEU A 279 2.21 16.93 15.44
CA LEU A 279 3.39 16.57 16.26
C LEU A 279 3.59 17.52 17.45
N GLY A 280 2.89 18.66 17.47
CA GLY A 280 2.88 19.61 18.57
C GLY A 280 2.35 20.97 18.12
N GLY A 281 1.30 21.43 18.78
CA GLY A 281 0.66 22.74 18.63
C GLY A 281 -0.29 22.91 19.81
N VAL A 282 -0.28 24.09 20.44
CA VAL A 282 -1.01 24.39 21.70
C VAL A 282 -2.50 24.09 21.60
#